data_AF-A0A7K2LRQ3-F1
#
_entry.id   AF-A0A7K2LRQ3-F1
#
_cell.length_a   1.000
_cell.length_b   1.000
_cell.length_c   1.000
_cell.angle_alpha   90.00
_cell.angle_beta   90.00
_cell.angle_gamma   90.00
#
_symmetry.space_group_name_H-M   'P 1'
#
loop_
_entity.id
_entity.type
_entity.pdbx_description
1 polymer ?
#
loop_
_entity_poly.entity_id
_entity_poly.type
_entity_poly.pdbx_seq_one_letter_code
_entity_poly.pdbx_strand_id
1 'polypeptide(L)'
;AVATWARDNAGELRQLAGQLAALSDLPHTTRDALARALGPDDATGLIGPLTDARAHLTADHHPELAARIDTLTHHTHRLRSGDGRRASAT
;
A
#
# COMPACT_ATOMS: atom_id res chain seq x y z
N ALA A 1 -15.13 -2.90 3.99
CA ALA A 1 -14.60 -3.21 2.65
C ALA A 1 -13.07 -3.42 2.55
N VAL A 2 -12.24 -2.53 3.12
CA VAL A 2 -10.78 -2.53 2.89
C VAL A 2 -10.08 -3.82 3.33
N ALA A 3 -10.46 -4.40 4.47
CA ALA A 3 -9.82 -5.63 4.98
C ALA A 3 -10.01 -6.84 4.04
N THR A 4 -11.19 -7.00 3.47
CA THR A 4 -11.48 -8.06 2.48
C THR A 4 -10.63 -7.87 1.23
N TRP A 5 -10.62 -6.66 0.66
CA TRP A 5 -9.78 -6.35 -0.50
C TRP A 5 -8.29 -6.59 -0.21
N ALA A 6 -7.79 -6.18 0.95
CA ALA A 6 -6.39 -6.38 1.32
C ALA A 6 -6.05 -7.87 1.42
N ARG A 7 -6.95 -8.69 1.96
CA ARG A 7 -6.80 -10.15 2.04
C ARG A 7 -6.80 -10.79 0.64
N ASP A 8 -7.68 -10.35 -0.26
CA ASP A 8 -7.72 -10.84 -1.64
C ASP A 8 -6.49 -10.42 -2.46
N ASN A 9 -5.90 -9.26 -2.16
CA ASN A 9 -4.73 -8.71 -2.87
C ASN A 9 -3.42 -8.90 -2.09
N ALA A 10 -3.42 -9.78 -1.08
CA ALA A 10 -2.32 -9.92 -0.13
C ALA A 10 -0.99 -10.32 -0.77
N GLY A 11 -1.05 -11.09 -1.86
CA GLY A 11 0.14 -11.47 -2.64
C GLY A 11 0.78 -10.27 -3.34
N GLU A 12 -0.02 -9.44 -4.00
CA GLU A 12 0.44 -8.23 -4.68
C GLU A 12 1.02 -7.23 -3.67
N LEU A 13 0.34 -7.01 -2.55
CA LEU A 13 0.78 -6.11 -1.48
C LEU A 13 2.16 -6.52 -0.94
N ARG A 14 2.38 -7.83 -0.70
CA ARG A 14 3.68 -8.35 -0.24
C ARG A 14 4.76 -8.25 -1.31
N GLN A 15 4.42 -8.50 -2.57
CA GLN A 15 5.35 -8.38 -3.69
C GLN A 15 5.86 -6.94 -3.82
N LEU A 16 4.96 -5.96 -3.78
CA LEU A 16 5.32 -4.53 -3.81
C LEU A 16 6.16 -4.15 -2.60
N ALA A 17 5.77 -4.55 -1.39
CA ALA A 17 6.50 -4.22 -0.17
C ALA A 17 7.93 -4.81 -0.18
N GLY A 18 8.09 -6.04 -0.66
CA GLY A 18 9.42 -6.65 -0.83
C GLY A 18 10.27 -5.93 -1.89
N GLN A 19 9.66 -5.54 -3.01
CA GLN A 19 10.37 -4.81 -4.06
C GLN A 19 10.83 -3.44 -3.57
N LEU A 20 9.99 -2.71 -2.84
CA LEU A 20 10.37 -1.42 -2.24
C LEU A 20 11.41 -1.59 -1.13
N ALA A 21 11.29 -2.59 -0.26
CA ALA A 21 12.28 -2.85 0.79
C ALA A 21 13.70 -3.12 0.24
N ALA A 22 13.80 -3.62 -1.01
CA ALA A 22 15.06 -3.85 -1.71
C ALA A 22 15.64 -2.60 -2.40
N LEU A 23 14.88 -1.50 -2.50
CA LEU A 23 15.37 -0.26 -3.13
C LEU A 23 16.31 0.51 -2.20
N SER A 24 17.60 0.54 -2.54
CA SER A 24 18.61 1.30 -1.77
C SER A 24 18.36 2.82 -1.71
N ASP A 25 17.59 3.34 -2.66
CA ASP A 25 17.23 4.77 -2.77
C ASP A 25 16.19 5.20 -1.73
N LEU A 26 15.46 4.25 -1.13
CA LEU A 26 14.47 4.55 -0.10
C LEU A 26 15.10 4.79 1.28
N PRO A 27 14.54 5.72 2.08
CA PRO A 27 14.96 5.93 3.46
C PRO A 27 14.94 4.62 4.25
N HIS A 28 15.95 4.44 5.11
CA HIS A 28 16.05 3.23 5.92
C HIS A 28 14.82 2.99 6.81
N THR A 29 14.24 4.06 7.34
CA THR A 29 13.00 4.02 8.14
C THR A 29 11.80 3.48 7.36
N THR A 30 11.65 3.89 6.09
CA THR A 30 10.59 3.42 5.20
C THR A 30 10.79 1.94 4.85
N ARG A 31 12.03 1.54 4.54
CA ARG A 31 12.37 0.13 4.27
C ARG A 31 12.14 -0.77 5.47
N ASP A 32 12.50 -0.32 6.67
CA ASP A 32 12.29 -1.05 7.92
C ASP A 32 10.79 -1.18 8.25
N ALA A 33 10.00 -0.14 8.03
CA ALA A 33 8.55 -0.20 8.18
C ALA A 33 7.91 -1.22 7.22
N LEU A 34 8.35 -1.26 5.96
CA LEU A 34 7.92 -2.26 4.98
C LEU A 34 8.32 -3.69 5.40
N ALA A 35 9.57 -3.87 5.83
CA ALA A 35 10.07 -5.17 6.29
C ALA A 35 9.30 -5.69 7.52
N ARG A 36 9.01 -4.81 8.49
CA ARG A 36 8.18 -5.15 9.66
C ARG A 36 6.74 -5.51 9.27
N ALA A 37 6.16 -4.80 8.29
CA ALA A 37 4.79 -5.05 7.83
C ALA A 37 4.65 -6.34 7.00
N LEU A 38 5.76 -6.90 6.49
CA LEU A 38 5.77 -8.22 5.82
C LEU A 38 5.66 -9.41 6.79
N GLY A 39 5.99 -9.22 8.07
CA GLY A 39 5.94 -10.28 9.09
C GLY A 39 4.53 -10.73 9.47
N PRO A 40 3.58 -9.81 9.74
CA PRO A 40 2.20 -10.15 10.04
C PRO A 40 1.47 -10.83 8.87
N ASP A 41 0.56 -11.76 9.21
CA ASP A 41 -0.34 -12.39 8.21
C ASP A 41 -1.40 -11.40 7.67
N ASP A 42 -1.65 -10.31 8.42
CA ASP A 42 -2.62 -9.29 8.08
C ASP A 42 -2.09 -8.31 7.01
N ALA A 43 -2.58 -8.48 5.80
CA ALA A 43 -2.24 -7.64 4.65
C ALA A 43 -2.73 -6.19 4.78
N THR A 44 -3.66 -5.87 5.68
CA THR A 44 -4.09 -4.48 5.88
C THR A 44 -2.98 -3.61 6.45
N GLY A 45 -2.06 -4.21 7.23
CA GLY A 45 -0.89 -3.53 7.78
C GLY A 45 0.12 -3.06 6.72
N LEU A 46 0.08 -3.63 5.51
CA LEU A 46 0.97 -3.24 4.41
C LEU A 46 0.53 -1.95 3.71
N ILE A 47 -0.76 -1.60 3.77
CA ILE A 47 -1.31 -0.43 3.07
C ILE A 47 -0.66 0.87 3.54
N GLY A 48 -0.50 1.04 4.86
CA GLY A 48 0.09 2.26 5.43
C GLY A 48 1.52 2.50 4.95
N PRO A 49 2.45 1.55 5.16
CA PRO A 49 3.84 1.66 4.68
C PRO A 49 3.97 1.80 3.16
N LEU A 50 3.11 1.15 2.37
CA LEU A 50 3.11 1.30 0.91
C LEU A 50 2.70 2.71 0.48
N THR A 51 1.65 3.27 1.10
CA THR A 51 1.22 4.64 0.82
C THR A 51 2.25 5.67 1.30
N ASP A 52 2.92 5.43 2.43
CA ASP A 52 4.00 6.31 2.92
C ASP A 52 5.20 6.31 1.96
N ALA A 53 5.60 5.13 1.48
CA ALA A 53 6.69 5.00 0.52
C ALA A 53 6.42 5.73 -0.81
N ARG A 54 5.15 5.97 -1.17
CA ARG A 54 4.79 6.77 -2.37
C ARG A 54 5.40 8.16 -2.35
N ALA A 55 5.49 8.78 -1.18
CA ALA A 55 6.05 10.12 -1.01
C ALA A 55 7.56 10.16 -1.29
N HIS A 56 8.23 9.01 -1.19
CA HIS A 56 9.66 8.86 -1.42
C HIS A 56 10.00 8.40 -2.84
N LEU A 57 9.04 7.84 -3.57
CA LEU A 57 9.20 7.50 -4.97
C LEU A 57 9.10 8.77 -5.83
N THR A 58 10.26 9.27 -6.26
CA THR A 58 10.31 10.30 -7.31
C THR A 58 9.87 9.69 -8.64
N ALA A 59 9.01 10.41 -9.37
CA ALA A 59 8.46 9.95 -10.65
C ALA A 59 9.56 9.67 -11.71
N ASP A 60 10.74 10.27 -11.54
CA ASP A 60 11.88 10.12 -12.44
C ASP A 60 12.61 8.79 -12.31
N HIS A 61 12.80 8.27 -11.08
CA HIS A 61 13.60 7.06 -10.87
C HIS A 61 12.76 5.77 -10.96
N HIS A 62 11.50 5.82 -10.54
CA HIS A 62 10.65 4.63 -10.43
C HIS A 62 9.20 4.87 -10.86
N PRO A 63 8.94 5.30 -12.12
CA PRO A 63 7.61 5.68 -12.59
C PRO A 63 6.60 4.53 -12.50
N GLU A 64 7.00 3.31 -12.86
CA GLU A 64 6.13 2.13 -12.84
C GLU A 64 5.68 1.74 -11.41
N LEU A 65 6.60 1.82 -10.43
CA LEU A 65 6.28 1.54 -9.03
C LEU A 65 5.39 2.62 -8.43
N ALA A 66 5.68 3.89 -8.74
CA ALA A 66 4.84 5.01 -8.32
C ALA A 66 3.41 4.85 -8.85
N ALA A 67 3.23 4.51 -10.13
CA ALA A 67 1.92 4.33 -10.76
C ALA A 67 1.13 3.15 -10.15
N ARG A 68 1.80 2.03 -9.83
CA ARG A 68 1.15 0.91 -9.12
C ARG A 68 0.68 1.32 -7.74
N ILE A 69 1.52 1.99 -6.95
CA ILE A 69 1.16 2.43 -5.61
C ILE A 69 0.06 3.50 -5.64
N ASP A 70 0.05 4.39 -6.63
CA ASP A 70 -1.03 5.36 -6.84
C ASP A 70 -2.37 4.67 -7.12
N THR A 71 -2.36 3.66 -8.00
CA THR A 71 -3.56 2.87 -8.32
C THR A 71 -4.12 2.19 -7.07
N LEU A 72 -3.23 1.60 -6.27
CA LEU A 72 -3.56 0.91 -5.03
C LEU A 72 -4.13 1.86 -3.97
N THR A 73 -3.49 3.02 -3.80
CA THR A 73 -3.92 4.07 -2.86
C THR A 73 -5.27 4.63 -3.26
N HIS A 74 -5.48 4.89 -4.56
CA HIS A 74 -6.77 5.34 -5.08
C HIS A 74 -7.88 4.29 -4.88
N HIS A 75 -7.59 3.01 -5.13
CA HIS A 75 -8.55 1.94 -4.90
C HIS A 75 -8.93 1.83 -3.41
N THR A 76 -7.94 1.87 -2.52
CA THR A 76 -8.16 1.84 -1.07
C THR A 76 -8.98 3.04 -0.59
N HIS A 77 -8.68 4.24 -1.09
CA HIS A 77 -9.44 5.45 -0.80
C HIS A 77 -10.90 5.33 -1.28
N ARG A 78 -11.12 4.80 -2.49
CA ARG A 78 -12.45 4.52 -3.01
C ARG A 78 -13.23 3.51 -2.16
N LEU A 79 -12.58 2.44 -1.70
CA LEU A 79 -13.21 1.47 -0.80
C LEU A 79 -13.62 2.13 0.52
N ARG A 80 -12.78 2.99 1.09
CA ARG A 80 -13.07 3.74 2.32
C ARG A 80 -14.22 4.73 2.14
N SER A 81 -14.24 5.47 1.03
CA SER A 81 -15.29 6.45 0.72
C SER A 81 -16.61 5.83 0.24
N GLY A 82 -16.55 4.64 -0.37
CA GLY A 82 -17.72 3.90 -0.85
C GLY A 82 -18.48 3.18 0.27
N ASP A 83 -17.78 2.71 1.29
CA ASP A 83 -18.36 2.10 2.50
C ASP A 83 -19.22 3.14 3.27
N GLY A 84 -18.75 4.40 3.34
CA GLY A 84 -19.48 5.50 3.99
C GLY A 84 -20.81 5.89 3.33
N ARG A 85 -21.00 5.59 2.03
CA ARG A 85 -22.22 5.95 1.30
C ARG A 85 -23.38 4.95 1.48
N ARG A 86 -23.13 3.79 2.13
CA ARG A 86 -24.18 2.83 2.50
C ARG A 86 -24.78 3.08 3.90
N ALA A 87 -24.19 3.98 4.69
CA ALA A 87 -24.61 4.25 6.07
C ALA A 87 -25.65 5.38 6.20
N SER A 88 -26.15 5.95 5.10
CA SER A 88 -27.14 7.04 5.10
C SER A 88 -28.38 6.65 4.30
N ALA A 89 -29.10 5.64 4.79
CA ALA A 89 -30.47 5.34 4.39
C ALA A 89 -31.13 4.54 5.52
N THR A 90 -31.55 5.22 6.58
CA THR A 90 -32.56 4.75 7.53
C THR A 90 -33.31 5.96 8.06
#